data_AF-A0A0M1J3R6-F1
#
_entry.id   AF-A0A0M1J3R6-F1
#
_cell.length_a   1.000
_cell.length_b   1.000
_cell.length_c   1.000
_cell.angle_alpha   90.00
_cell.angle_beta   90.00
_cell.angle_gamma   90.00
#
_symmetry.space_group_name_H-M   'P 1'
#
loop_
_entity.id
_entity.type
_entity.pdbx_description
1 polymer ?
#
loop_
_entity_poly.entity_id
_entity_poly.type
_entity_poly.pdbx_seq_one_letter_code
_entity_poly.pdbx_strand_id
1 'polypeptide(L)' 'MQQAIRQIVDVVEGNIHIKLPVEFTAKRVELIILSADDSNMSANEFQHFLLNSPEMSDEEDQAIKEKREHFNQCK' A
#
# COMPACT_ATOMS: atom_id res chain seq x y z
N MET A 1 -6.82 -18.24 -8.96
CA MET A 1 -5.64 -17.46 -9.39
C MET A 1 -5.76 -16.07 -8.76
N GLN A 2 -4.84 -15.69 -7.87
CA GLN A 2 -4.77 -14.34 -7.31
C GLN A 2 -4.25 -13.40 -8.41
N GLN A 3 -5.09 -12.51 -8.92
CA GLN A 3 -4.66 -11.49 -9.89
C GLN A 3 -4.15 -10.27 -9.13
N ALA A 4 -2.83 -10.09 -9.09
CA ALA A 4 -2.22 -8.85 -8.64
C ALA A 4 -2.36 -7.79 -9.73
N ILE A 5 -2.82 -6.59 -9.37
CA ILE A 5 -2.95 -5.46 -10.30
C ILE A 5 -1.71 -4.58 -10.14
N ARG A 6 -0.89 -4.48 -11.19
CA ARG A 6 0.24 -3.54 -11.23
C ARG A 6 -0.21 -2.22 -11.86
N GLN A 7 -0.06 -1.11 -11.14
CA GLN A 7 -0.36 0.24 -11.63
C GLN A 7 0.84 1.15 -11.35
N ILE A 8 1.16 2.03 -12.30
CA ILE A 8 2.09 3.15 -12.10
C ILE A 8 1.21 4.37 -11.85
N VAL A 9 1.40 5.03 -10.71
CA VAL A 9 0.57 6.18 -10.28
C VAL A 9 1.51 7.28 -9.81
N ASP A 10 1.23 8.51 -10.24
CA ASP A 10 1.98 9.68 -9.77
C ASP A 10 1.61 10.00 -8.32
N VAL A 11 2.61 10.38 -7.52
CA VAL A 11 2.40 10.85 -6.16
C VAL A 11 1.97 12.32 -6.22
N VAL A 12 0.74 12.62 -5.84
CA VAL A 12 0.18 13.98 -5.83
C VAL A 12 0.06 14.46 -4.40
N GLU A 13 0.75 15.54 -4.05
CA GLU A 13 0.74 16.13 -2.69
C GLU A 13 1.11 15.12 -1.59
N GLY A 14 2.03 14.20 -1.89
CA GLY A 14 2.44 13.15 -0.95
C GLY A 14 1.42 12.02 -0.76
N ASN A 15 0.35 11.99 -1.56
CA ASN A 15 -0.69 10.98 -1.51
C ASN A 15 -0.71 10.11 -2.78
N ILE A 16 -0.98 8.81 -2.61
CA ILE A 16 -1.23 7.87 -3.70
C ILE A 16 -2.71 7.50 -3.67
N HIS A 17 -3.41 7.70 -4.78
CA HIS A 17 -4.82 7.35 -4.91
C HIS A 17 -4.98 6.08 -5.73
N ILE A 18 -5.48 5.02 -5.08
CA ILE A 18 -5.67 3.71 -5.72
C ILE A 18 -7.15 3.42 -5.79
N LYS A 19 -7.64 3.16 -7.00
CA LYS A 19 -9.02 2.72 -7.22
C LYS A 19 -9.05 1.20 -7.34
N LEU A 20 -9.74 0.56 -6.40
CA LEU A 20 -10.02 -0.87 -6.47
C LEU A 20 -11.20 -1.11 -7.44
N PRO A 21 -11.21 -2.23 -8.17
CA PRO A 21 -12.37 -2.63 -8.98
C PRO A 21 -13.64 -2.73 -8.14
N VAL A 22 -14.80 -2.45 -8.72
CA VAL A 22 -16.11 -2.52 -8.04
C VAL A 22 -16.39 -3.95 -7.54
N GLU A 23 -15.93 -4.95 -8.28
CA GLU A 23 -16.02 -6.37 -7.94
C GLU A 23 -14.90 -6.88 -6.98
N PHE A 24 -14.11 -5.98 -6.37
CA PHE A 24 -13.09 -6.38 -5.41
C PHE A 24 -13.72 -6.90 -4.10
N THR A 25 -13.59 -8.20 -3.85
CA THR A 25 -14.20 -8.89 -2.70
C THR A 25 -13.19 -9.43 -1.68
N ALA A 26 -11.90 -9.18 -1.87
CA ALA A 26 -10.87 -9.69 -0.96
C ALA A 26 -10.84 -8.89 0.36
N LYS A 27 -10.53 -9.59 1.46
CA LYS A 27 -10.50 -9.02 2.81
C LYS A 27 -9.25 -8.18 3.11
N ARG A 28 -8.16 -8.40 2.37
CA ARG A 28 -6.86 -7.73 2.56
C ARG A 28 -6.41 -7.13 1.23
N VAL A 29 -5.93 -5.89 1.29
CA VAL A 29 -5.23 -5.20 0.20
C VAL A 29 -3.79 -5.07 0.64
N GLU A 30 -2.86 -5.47 -0.22
CA GLU A 30 -1.43 -5.30 0.00
C GLU A 30 -0.91 -4.31 -1.04
N LEU A 31 -0.27 -3.24 -0.57
CA LEU A 31 0.30 -2.21 -1.44
C LEU A 31 1.82 -2.25 -1.31
N ILE A 32 2.49 -2.39 -2.45
CA ILE A 32 3.94 -2.40 -2.54
C ILE A 32 4.37 -1.18 -3.35
N ILE A 33 5.07 -0.24 -2.69
CA ILE A 33 5.60 0.97 -3.32
C ILE A 33 7.06 0.70 -3.66
N LEU A 34 7.41 0.83 -4.94
CA LEU A 34 8.78 0.68 -5.44
C LEU A 34 9.27 2.03 -5.97
N SER A 35 10.58 2.28 -5.85
CA SER A 35 11.19 3.43 -6.53
C SER A 35 11.12 3.24 -8.04
N ALA A 36 10.99 4.35 -8.78
CA ALA A 36 11.02 4.31 -10.25
C ALA A 36 12.39 3.82 -10.78
N ASP A 37 13.46 4.05 -10.03
CA ASP A 37 14.82 3.61 -10.37
C ASP A 37 15.01 2.08 -10.20
N ASP A 38 14.13 1.44 -9.42
CA ASP A 38 14.15 -0.02 -9.17
C ASP A 38 13.38 -0.81 -10.24
N SER A 39 13.07 -0.21 -11.41
CA SER A 39 12.36 -0.90 -12.50
C SER A 39 13.12 -2.10 -13.08
N ASN A 40 14.40 -2.26 -12.72
CA ASN A 40 15.28 -3.35 -13.14
C ASN A 40 15.41 -4.47 -12.08
N MET A 41 14.69 -4.40 -10.97
CA MET A 41 14.76 -5.42 -9.92
C MET A 41 14.29 -6.77 -10.47
N SER A 42 15.14 -7.79 -10.35
CA SER A 42 14.79 -9.13 -10.83
C SER A 42 13.64 -9.71 -10.01
N ALA A 43 12.85 -10.63 -10.59
CA ALA A 43 11.72 -11.25 -9.90
C ALA A 43 12.12 -11.92 -8.57
N ASN A 44 13.36 -12.40 -8.46
CA ASN A 44 13.90 -13.01 -7.24
C ASN A 44 14.19 -11.96 -6.15
N GLU A 45 14.76 -10.82 -6.52
CA GLU A 45 15.02 -9.71 -5.59
C GLU A 45 13.71 -9.09 -5.10
N PHE A 46 12.72 -8.96 -5.98
CA PHE A 46 11.39 -8.51 -5.59
C PHE A 46 10.72 -9.47 -4.59
N GLN A 47 10.79 -10.78 -4.82
CA GLN A 47 10.26 -11.77 -3.86
C GLN A 47 10.96 -11.69 -2.50
N HIS A 48 12.28 -11.55 -2.48
CA HIS A 48 13.03 -11.34 -1.24
C HIS A 48 12.65 -10.04 -0.54
N PHE A 49 12.41 -8.96 -1.29
CA PHE A 49 11.92 -7.70 -0.74
C PHE A 49 10.54 -7.87 -0.09
N LEU A 50 9.60 -8.56 -0.73
CA LEU A 50 8.28 -8.83 -0.16
C LEU A 50 8.35 -9.63 1.13
N LEU A 51 9.17 -10.67 1.17
CA LEU A 51 9.34 -11.52 2.35
C LEU A 51 9.93 -10.77 3.56
N ASN A 52 10.68 -9.70 3.30
CA ASN A 52 11.33 -8.88 4.31
C ASN A 52 10.60 -7.56 4.57
N SER A 53 9.48 -7.29 3.90
CA SER A 53 8.76 -6.03 4.07
C SER A 53 8.18 -5.99 5.48
N PRO A 54 8.38 -4.90 6.24
CA PRO A 54 7.78 -4.75 7.56
C PRO A 54 6.26 -4.78 7.42
N GLU A 55 5.62 -5.60 8.26
CA GLU A 55 4.17 -5.54 8.43
C GLU A 55 3.83 -4.45 9.44
N MET A 56 2.72 -3.74 9.19
CA MET A 56 2.19 -2.79 10.16
C MET A 56 1.69 -3.55 11.38
N SER A 57 2.14 -3.15 12.56
CA SER A 57 1.65 -3.69 13.82
C SER A 57 0.27 -3.14 14.20
N ASP A 58 -0.46 -3.86 15.04
CA ASP A 58 -1.78 -3.44 15.52
C ASP A 58 -1.72 -2.09 16.27
N GLU A 59 -0.61 -1.82 16.96
CA GLU A 59 -0.37 -0.55 17.67
C GLU A 59 -0.21 0.62 16.68
N GLU A 60 0.50 0.41 15.58
CA GLU A 60 0.67 1.43 14.52
C GLU A 60 -0.64 1.72 13.79
N ASP A 61 -1.45 0.68 13.51
CA ASP A 61 -2.78 0.85 12.92
C ASP A 61 -3.71 1.66 13.84
N GLN A 62 -3.71 1.36 15.14
CA GLN A 62 -4.52 2.07 16.13
C GLN A 62 -4.14 3.55 16.23
N ALA A 63 -2.84 3.87 16.26
CA ALA A 63 -2.37 5.25 16.30
C ALA A 63 -2.77 6.07 15.05
N ILE A 64 -2.81 5.42 13.87
CA ILE A 64 -3.27 6.06 12.63
C ILE A 64 -4.77 6.32 12.66
N LYS A 65 -5.57 5.37 13.17
CA LYS A 65 -7.03 5.54 13.34
C LYS A 65 -7.35 6.72 14.25
N GLU A 66 -6.70 6.81 15.40
CA GLU A 66 -6.91 7.90 16.36
C GLU A 66 -6.55 9.27 15.77
N LYS A 67 -5.44 9.37 15.04
CA LYS A 67 -5.07 10.60 14.31
C LYS A 67 -6.12 11.00 13.27
N ARG A 68 -6.67 10.05 12.53
CA ARG A 68 -7.72 10.31 11.53
C ARG A 68 -9.03 10.75 12.17
N GLU A 69 -9.41 10.13 13.28
CA GLU A 69 -10.59 10.53 14.05
C GLU A 69 -10.45 11.96 14.58
N HIS A 70 -9.30 12.29 15.17
CA HIS A 70 -9.03 13.64 15.66
C HIS A 70 -9.08 14.69 14.54
N PHE A 71 -8.49 14.39 13.38
CA PHE A 71 -8.51 15.30 12.23
C PHE A 71 -9.92 15.54 11.69
N ASN A 72 -10.79 14.51 11.70
CA ASN A 72 -12.17 14.61 11.25
C ASN A 72 -13.08 15.36 12.24
N GLN A 73 -12.74 15.40 13.52
CA GLN A 73 -13.46 16.17 14.54
C GLN A 73 -13.08 17.66 14.53
N CYS A 74 -11.91 18.02 14.00
CA CYS A 74 -11.46 19.41 13.83
C CYS A 74 -11.90 20.04 12.49
N LYS A 75 -12.77 19.38 11.73
CA LYS A 75 -13.27 19.82 10.44
C LYS A 75 -14.74 20.23 10.54
#